data_AF-A0A0N1ICD7-F1
#
_entry.id   AF-A0A0N1ICD7-F1
#
_cell.length_a   1.000
_cell.length_b   1.000
_cell.length_c   1.000
_cell.angle_alpha   90.00
_cell.angle_beta   90.00
_cell.angle_gamma   90.00
#
_symmetry.space_group_name_H-M   'P 1'
#
loop_
_entity.id
_entity.type
_entity.pdbx_description
1 polymer ?
#
loop_
_entity_poly.entity_id
_entity_poly.type
_entity_poly.pdbx_seq_one_letter_code
_entity_poly.pdbx_strand_id
1 'polypeptide(L)'
;MASITTKPALVTLRKILSELRKQSTTKALSENQMAQYILQQYRKHQTTDQQYCKAIDEMHFKAKSYFAYLHNCRKYKEINTEFKGKGERSVEDTARMVGFKLPHDPK
;
A
#
# COMPACT_ATOMS: atom_id res chain seq x y z
N MET A 1 -8.21 -22.00 24.80
CA MET A 1 -8.14 -21.41 23.44
C MET A 1 -7.64 -19.98 23.55
N ALA A 2 -6.32 -19.78 23.72
CA ALA A 2 -5.74 -18.45 23.85
C ALA A 2 -5.92 -17.69 22.52
N SER A 3 -6.73 -16.64 22.56
CA SER A 3 -7.07 -15.79 21.43
C SER A 3 -5.82 -15.34 20.69
N ILE A 4 -5.79 -15.57 19.37
CA ILE A 4 -4.70 -15.25 18.42
C ILE A 4 -4.64 -13.71 18.16
N THR A 5 -4.98 -12.93 19.19
CA THR A 5 -5.17 -11.48 19.19
C THR A 5 -4.11 -10.77 20.03
N THR A 6 -3.30 -11.49 20.81
CA THR A 6 -2.49 -10.89 21.90
C THR A 6 -1.04 -10.56 21.54
N LYS A 7 -0.54 -10.90 20.34
CA LYS A 7 0.83 -10.53 19.93
C LYS A 7 0.82 -9.36 18.94
N PRO A 8 1.37 -8.19 19.29
CA PRO A 8 1.34 -6.99 18.43
C PRO A 8 2.00 -7.24 17.06
N ALA A 9 3.01 -8.12 17.00
CA ALA A 9 3.64 -8.56 15.76
C ALA A 9 2.65 -9.22 14.78
N LEU A 10 1.73 -10.07 15.24
CA LEU A 10 0.75 -10.74 14.37
C LEU A 10 -0.29 -9.76 13.82
N VAL A 11 -0.68 -8.76 14.61
CA VAL A 11 -1.58 -7.70 14.15
C VAL A 11 -0.93 -6.89 13.03
N THR A 12 0.34 -6.49 13.21
CA THR A 12 1.10 -5.78 12.17
C THR A 12 1.25 -6.64 10.92
N LEU A 13 1.57 -7.93 11.05
CA LEU A 13 1.67 -8.86 9.92
C LEU A 13 0.36 -8.92 9.11
N ARG A 14 -0.78 -9.10 9.79
CA ARG A 14 -2.10 -9.13 9.12
C ARG A 14 -2.39 -7.84 8.37
N LYS A 15 -2.04 -6.69 8.96
CA LYS A 15 -2.20 -5.38 8.32
C LYS A 15 -1.33 -5.24 7.07
N ILE A 16 -0.08 -5.68 7.12
CA ILE A 16 0.81 -5.69 5.95
C ILE A 16 0.26 -6.58 4.84
N LEU A 17 -0.16 -7.81 5.17
CA LEU A 17 -0.75 -8.73 4.19
C LEU A 17 -2.04 -8.18 3.58
N SER A 18 -2.84 -7.45 4.37
CA SER A 18 -4.04 -6.75 3.86
C SER A 18 -3.68 -5.65 2.86
N GLU A 19 -2.68 -4.81 3.14
CA GLU A 19 -2.25 -3.77 2.18
C GLU A 19 -1.62 -4.38 0.92
N LEU A 20 -0.84 -5.46 1.05
CA LEU A 20 -0.31 -6.19 -0.10
C LEU A 20 -1.43 -6.76 -0.97
N ARG A 21 -2.50 -7.29 -0.38
CA ARG A 21 -3.67 -7.77 -1.14
C ARG A 21 -4.38 -6.65 -1.89
N LYS A 22 -4.45 -5.45 -1.32
CA LYS A 22 -5.06 -4.28 -1.99
C LYS A 22 -4.23 -3.76 -3.17
N GLN A 23 -2.91 -3.94 -3.12
CA GLN A 23 -1.99 -3.47 -4.16
C GLN A 23 -1.66 -4.54 -5.21
N SER A 24 -1.83 -5.82 -4.88
CA SER A 24 -1.52 -6.92 -5.78
C SER A 24 -2.60 -7.07 -6.85
N THR A 25 -2.16 -7.24 -8.09
CA THR A 25 -3.00 -7.63 -9.23
C THR A 25 -3.32 -9.13 -9.23
N THR A 26 -2.58 -9.94 -8.49
CA THR A 26 -2.72 -11.40 -8.43
C THR A 26 -3.74 -11.81 -7.36
N LYS A 27 -4.67 -12.71 -7.72
CA LYS A 27 -5.70 -13.21 -6.78
C LYS A 27 -5.10 -14.03 -5.64
N ALA A 28 -4.00 -14.74 -5.90
CA ALA A 28 -3.33 -15.58 -4.91
C ALA A 28 -2.23 -14.80 -4.18
N LEU A 29 -2.47 -14.50 -2.90
CA LEU A 29 -1.45 -13.87 -2.04
C LEU A 29 -0.23 -14.78 -1.83
N SER A 30 -0.41 -16.10 -1.98
CA SER A 30 0.67 -17.09 -1.91
C SER A 30 1.68 -16.96 -3.05
N GLU A 31 1.28 -16.44 -4.22
CA GLU A 31 2.17 -16.25 -5.38
C GLU A 31 2.94 -14.93 -5.29
N ASN A 32 2.53 -14.03 -4.40
CA ASN A 32 3.19 -12.76 -4.21
C ASN A 32 4.52 -12.96 -3.46
N GLN A 33 5.64 -12.77 -4.18
CA GLN A 33 6.99 -12.91 -3.64
C GLN A 33 7.23 -12.06 -2.37
N MET A 34 6.63 -10.87 -2.29
CA MET A 34 6.75 -10.01 -1.10
C MET A 34 6.02 -10.60 0.09
N ALA A 35 4.85 -11.20 -0.11
CA ALA A 35 4.12 -11.87 0.95
C ALA A 35 4.87 -13.09 1.47
N GLN A 36 5.45 -13.90 0.57
CA GLN A 36 6.28 -15.05 0.95
C GLN A 36 7.52 -14.61 1.75
N TYR A 37 8.23 -13.58 1.28
CA TYR A 37 9.40 -13.05 1.96
C TYR A 37 9.07 -12.56 3.38
N ILE A 38 8.00 -11.79 3.55
CA ILE A 38 7.60 -11.27 4.86
C ILE A 38 7.24 -12.42 5.80
N LEU A 39 6.50 -13.43 5.33
CA LEU A 39 6.20 -14.61 6.13
C LEU A 39 7.46 -15.36 6.55
N GLN A 40 8.45 -15.49 5.65
CA GLN A 40 9.74 -16.11 5.95
C GLN A 40 10.53 -15.32 7.01
N GLN A 41 10.57 -13.98 6.91
CA GLN A 41 11.23 -13.13 7.91
C GLN A 41 10.56 -13.27 9.28
N TYR A 42 9.23 -13.23 9.34
CA TYR A 42 8.51 -13.42 10.60
C TYR A 42 8.78 -14.79 11.23
N ARG A 43 8.88 -15.86 10.43
CA ARG A 43 9.24 -17.20 10.92
C ARG A 43 10.69 -17.28 11.41
N LYS A 44 11.62 -16.65 10.70
CA LYS A 44 13.05 -16.61 11.08
C LYS A 44 13.25 -15.91 12.42
N HIS A 45 12.54 -14.80 12.63
CA HIS A 45 12.65 -14.02 13.86
C HIS A 45 11.86 -14.61 15.03
N GLN A 46 10.89 -15.51 14.79
CA GLN A 46 10.14 -16.20 15.85
C GLN A 46 10.98 -17.12 16.76
N THR A 47 12.08 -17.68 16.25
CA THR A 47 12.97 -18.57 17.03
C THR A 47 14.17 -17.84 17.65
N THR A 48 14.50 -16.63 17.17
CA THR A 48 15.62 -15.83 17.71
C THR A 48 15.22 -15.03 18.97
N ASP A 49 13.98 -15.22 19.45
CA ASP A 49 13.32 -14.48 20.52
C ASP A 49 13.89 -14.71 21.94
N GLN A 50 14.75 -15.71 22.16
CA GLN A 50 15.27 -16.04 23.50
C GLN A 50 16.64 -15.44 23.84
N GLN A 51 17.41 -14.92 22.86
CA GLN A 51 18.77 -14.44 23.14
C GLN A 51 18.90 -12.91 23.22
N TYR A 52 17.99 -12.11 22.63
CA TYR A 52 18.07 -10.64 22.68
C TYR A 52 16.69 -9.98 22.68
N CYS A 53 16.14 -9.62 23.84
CA CYS A 53 14.85 -8.90 23.97
C CYS A 53 14.74 -7.65 23.07
N LYS A 54 15.86 -6.99 22.73
CA LYS A 54 15.90 -5.81 21.85
C LYS A 54 15.52 -6.11 20.39
N ALA A 55 15.78 -7.33 19.91
CA ALA A 55 15.53 -7.72 18.53
C ALA A 55 14.03 -7.81 18.19
N ILE A 56 13.18 -8.09 19.19
CA ILE A 56 11.71 -8.15 19.04
C ILE A 56 11.16 -6.76 18.70
N ASP A 57 11.57 -5.76 19.46
CA ASP A 57 11.11 -4.38 19.27
C ASP A 57 11.64 -3.81 17.94
N GLU A 58 12.87 -4.15 17.56
CA GLU A 58 13.44 -3.75 16.28
C GLU A 58 12.69 -4.35 15.09
N MET A 59 12.35 -5.64 15.12
CA MET A 59 11.54 -6.25 14.05
C MET A 59 10.13 -5.67 14.04
N HIS A 60 9.49 -5.53 15.20
CA HIS A 60 8.17 -4.93 15.26
C HIS A 60 8.14 -3.49 14.73
N PHE A 61 9.18 -2.71 15.03
CA PHE A 61 9.37 -1.36 14.50
C PHE A 61 9.55 -1.39 12.97
N LYS A 62 10.46 -2.22 12.45
CA LYS A 62 10.66 -2.39 10.99
C LYS A 62 9.36 -2.74 10.29
N ALA A 63 8.60 -3.71 10.81
CA ALA A 63 7.32 -4.11 10.26
C ALA A 63 6.29 -2.97 10.25
N LYS A 64 6.22 -2.17 11.33
CA LYS A 64 5.36 -0.98 11.37
C LYS A 64 5.77 0.06 10.32
N SER A 65 7.07 0.30 10.15
CA SER A 65 7.57 1.23 9.13
C SER A 65 7.22 0.77 7.72
N TYR A 66 7.39 -0.52 7.41
CA TYR A 66 6.97 -1.07 6.11
C TYR A 66 5.46 -0.98 5.89
N PHE A 67 4.66 -1.26 6.92
CA PHE A 67 3.21 -1.08 6.84
C PHE A 67 2.83 0.37 6.53
N ALA A 68 3.40 1.32 7.27
CA ALA A 68 3.13 2.74 7.08
C ALA A 68 3.52 3.21 5.68
N TYR A 69 4.67 2.75 5.18
CA TYR A 69 5.11 3.04 3.81
C TYR A 69 4.10 2.53 2.77
N LEU A 70 3.73 1.25 2.82
CA LEU A 70 2.77 0.66 1.89
C LEU A 70 1.41 1.37 1.93
N HIS A 71 0.91 1.62 3.14
CA HIS A 71 -0.38 2.29 3.35
C HIS A 71 -0.37 3.72 2.78
N ASN A 72 0.68 4.48 3.08
CA ASN A 72 0.81 5.87 2.61
C ASN A 72 1.04 5.94 1.10
N CYS A 73 1.79 5.00 0.51
CA CYS A 73 1.92 4.92 -0.95
C CYS A 73 0.57 4.70 -1.64
N ARG A 74 -0.30 3.83 -1.09
CA ARG A 74 -1.66 3.63 -1.63
C ARG A 74 -2.50 4.91 -1.51
N LYS A 75 -2.53 5.52 -0.31
CA LYS A 75 -3.27 6.78 -0.08
C LYS A 75 -2.75 7.92 -0.96
N TYR A 76 -1.44 8.03 -1.14
CA TYR A 76 -0.84 9.01 -2.02
C TYR A 76 -1.33 8.84 -3.45
N LYS A 77 -1.41 7.60 -3.96
CA LYS A 77 -2.00 7.34 -5.29
C LYS A 77 -3.45 7.78 -5.37
N GLU A 78 -4.26 7.50 -4.35
CA GLU A 78 -5.68 7.91 -4.28
C GLU A 78 -5.83 9.44 -4.31
N ILE A 79 -5.11 10.15 -3.44
CA ILE A 79 -5.09 11.61 -3.40
C ILE A 79 -4.59 12.17 -4.74
N ASN A 80 -3.52 11.60 -5.28
CA ASN A 80 -3.00 12.03 -6.57
C ASN A 80 -4.00 11.76 -7.70
N THR A 81 -4.77 10.67 -7.70
CA THR A 81 -5.80 10.48 -8.73
C THR A 81 -6.95 11.47 -8.62
N GLU A 82 -7.31 11.88 -7.40
CA GLU A 82 -8.42 12.80 -7.14
C GLU A 82 -8.03 14.26 -7.40
N PHE A 83 -6.84 14.67 -6.95
CA PHE A 83 -6.42 16.08 -6.90
C PHE A 83 -5.31 16.43 -7.89
N LYS A 84 -4.71 15.45 -8.59
CA LYS A 84 -3.80 15.80 -9.69
C LYS A 84 -4.61 16.55 -10.72
N GLY A 85 -4.31 17.85 -10.84
CA GLY A 85 -4.87 18.68 -11.90
C GLY A 85 -4.64 17.97 -13.23
N LYS A 86 -5.61 18.08 -14.17
CA LYS A 86 -5.57 17.45 -15.50
C LYS A 86 -4.40 17.91 -16.40
N GLY A 87 -3.36 18.51 -15.83
CA GLY A 87 -2.29 19.21 -16.53
C GLY A 87 -2.81 20.50 -17.17
N GLU A 88 -2.05 21.00 -18.13
CA GLU A 88 -2.53 22.00 -19.07
C GLU A 88 -3.67 21.39 -19.88
N ARG A 89 -4.84 22.03 -19.84
CA ARG A 89 -6.01 21.58 -20.62
C ARG A 89 -5.77 21.90 -22.09
N SER A 90 -6.20 21.01 -22.99
CA SER A 90 -6.21 21.29 -24.43
C SER A 90 -6.99 22.58 -24.71
N VAL A 91 -6.62 23.28 -25.78
CA VAL A 91 -7.39 24.41 -26.32
C VAL A 91 -8.85 24.01 -26.53
N GLU A 92 -9.10 22.76 -26.93
CA GLU A 92 -10.45 22.25 -27.18
C GLU A 92 -11.28 22.09 -25.91
N ASP A 93 -10.68 21.53 -24.86
CA ASP A 93 -11.34 21.37 -23.57
C ASP A 93 -11.61 22.73 -22.91
N THR A 94 -10.71 23.69 -23.12
CA THR A 94 -10.86 25.06 -22.65
C THR A 94 -11.99 25.76 -23.41
N ALA A 95 -12.01 25.68 -24.75
CA ALA A 95 -13.07 26.23 -25.58
C ALA A 95 -14.44 25.67 -25.19
N ARG A 96 -14.55 24.34 -25.03
CA ARG A 96 -15.79 23.68 -24.60
C ARG A 96 -16.27 24.15 -23.22
N MET A 97 -15.35 24.40 -22.29
CA MET A 97 -15.69 24.87 -20.93
C MET A 97 -16.32 26.26 -20.92
N VAL A 98 -15.90 27.14 -21.83
CA VAL A 98 -16.43 28.51 -21.95
C VAL A 98 -17.53 28.64 -23.01
N GLY A 99 -17.97 27.52 -23.60
CA GLY A 99 -19.04 27.49 -24.60
C GLY A 99 -18.63 27.86 -26.03
N PHE A 100 -17.33 27.88 -26.33
CA PHE A 100 -16.82 28.08 -27.69
C PHE A 100 -16.61 26.75 -28.43
N LYS A 101 -16.85 26.77 -29.75
CA LYS A 101 -16.48 25.70 -30.70
C LYS A 101 -15.16 26.04 -31.38
N LEU A 102 -14.40 25.05 -31.83
CA LEU A 102 -13.22 25.32 -32.65
C LEU A 102 -13.63 25.68 -34.08
N PRO A 103 -12.79 26.41 -34.84
CA PRO A 103 -13.06 26.75 -36.23
C PRO A 103 -13.27 25.54 -37.16
N HIS A 104 -12.84 24.34 -36.74
CA HIS A 104 -12.94 23.09 -37.49
C HIS A 104 -14.14 22.23 -37.08
N ASP A 105 -14.90 22.61 -36.05
CA ASP A 105 -16.09 21.87 -35.64
C ASP A 105 -17.27 22.14 -36.59
N PRO A 106 -18.09 21.12 -36.93
CA PRO A 106 -19.28 21.33 -37.74
C PRO A 106 -20.26 22.28 -37.02
N LYS A 107 -20.88 23.17 -37.81
CA LYS A 107 -21.82 24.20 -37.33
C LYS A 107 -22.99 23.58 -36.57
#